data_AF-A0A439KLM4-F1
#
_entry.id   AF-A0A439KLM4-F1
#
_cell.length_a   1.000
_cell.length_b   1.000
_cell.length_c   1.000
_cell.angle_alpha   90.00
_cell.angle_beta   90.00
_cell.angle_gamma   90.00
#
_symmetry.space_group_name_H-M   'P 1'
#
loop_
_entity.id
_entity.type
_entity.pdbx_description
1 polymer ?
#
loop_
_entity_poly.entity_id
_entity_poly.type
_entity_poly.pdbx_seq_one_letter_code
_entity_poly.pdbx_strand_id
1 'polypeptide(L)'
;VANWFYLSFIVTIAMLHLINNLSMPASLLGSKSYSAFSGVQDALTQWWYGHNAVGFFLTAGFLGMMYYFVPKQANRPVYSYRLSIIHFWAIIFLYIWAGPHHLHYTALPDWAQTLGMVFSIMLWMPSWGGMINGLMTLSGAWDKLRTDPIIRMMV
;
A
#
# COMPACT_ATOMS: atom_id res chain seq x y z
N VAL A 1 9.24 -0.31 13.76
CA VAL A 1 8.59 0.29 12.57
C VAL A 1 8.32 -0.76 11.49
N ALA A 2 9.31 -1.51 10.99
CA ALA A 2 9.11 -2.54 9.95
C ALA A 2 7.92 -3.49 10.25
N ASN A 3 7.83 -4.01 11.47
CA ASN A 3 6.74 -4.92 11.86
C ASN A 3 5.35 -4.27 11.86
N TRP A 4 5.24 -2.95 12.02
CA TRP A 4 3.96 -2.26 11.91
C TRP A 4 3.43 -2.35 10.47
N PHE A 5 4.31 -2.14 9.50
CA PHE A 5 4.00 -2.30 8.08
C PHE A 5 3.64 -3.75 7.73
N TYR A 6 4.41 -4.73 8.20
CA TYR A 6 4.09 -6.15 7.97
C TYR A 6 2.77 -6.56 8.59
N LEU A 7 2.50 -6.18 9.84
CA LEU A 7 1.23 -6.49 10.50
C LEU A 7 0.06 -5.87 9.74
N SER A 8 0.17 -4.60 9.36
CA SER A 8 -0.86 -3.91 8.59
C SER A 8 -1.08 -4.56 7.23
N PHE A 9 -0.01 -4.94 6.53
CA PHE A 9 -0.06 -5.67 5.28
C PHE A 9 -0.84 -6.98 5.43
N ILE A 10 -0.47 -7.81 6.40
CA ILE A 10 -1.07 -9.14 6.62
C ILE A 10 -2.58 -9.02 6.90
N VAL A 11 -2.94 -8.16 7.86
CA VAL A 11 -4.34 -8.01 8.29
C VAL A 11 -5.20 -7.45 7.16
N THR A 12 -4.74 -6.38 6.51
CA THR A 12 -5.52 -5.73 5.46
C THR A 12 -5.66 -6.64 4.25
N ILE A 13 -4.61 -7.33 3.79
CA ILE A 13 -4.71 -8.24 2.64
C ILE A 13 -5.65 -9.41 2.93
N ALA A 14 -5.61 -9.98 4.13
CA ALA A 14 -6.56 -11.02 4.51
C ALA A 14 -8.02 -10.53 4.43
N MET A 15 -8.30 -9.34 4.98
CA MET A 15 -9.63 -8.72 4.91
C MET A 15 -10.06 -8.46 3.46
N LEU A 16 -9.19 -7.85 2.66
CA LEU A 16 -9.44 -7.51 1.27
C LEU A 16 -9.76 -8.76 0.45
N HIS A 17 -8.93 -9.79 0.58
CA HIS A 17 -9.09 -11.04 -0.16
C HIS A 17 -10.38 -11.74 0.19
N LEU A 18 -10.74 -11.80 1.48
CA LEU A 18 -11.99 -12.43 1.91
C LEU A 18 -13.22 -11.70 1.38
N ILE A 19 -13.26 -10.37 1.48
CA ILE A 19 -14.43 -9.59 1.07
C ILE A 19 -14.59 -9.59 -0.46
N ASN A 20 -13.53 -9.31 -1.20
CA ASN A 20 -13.62 -9.20 -2.66
C ASN A 20 -13.96 -10.53 -3.34
N ASN A 21 -13.56 -11.65 -2.73
CA ASN A 21 -13.74 -12.97 -3.30
C ASN A 21 -15.03 -13.66 -2.82
N LEU A 22 -15.90 -12.96 -2.08
CA LEU A 22 -17.24 -13.46 -1.76
C LEU A 22 -17.98 -13.77 -3.07
N SER A 23 -18.25 -15.04 -3.30
CA SER A 23 -18.86 -15.52 -4.53
C SER A 23 -19.65 -16.79 -4.28
N MET A 24 -20.70 -16.99 -5.07
CA MET A 24 -21.52 -18.20 -5.06
C MET A 24 -20.96 -19.20 -6.08
N PRO A 25 -20.48 -20.38 -5.65
CA PRO A 25 -20.04 -21.42 -6.57
C PRO A 25 -21.20 -21.91 -7.45
N ALA A 26 -20.97 -22.03 -8.75
CA ALA A 26 -21.97 -22.55 -9.70
C ALA A 26 -22.06 -24.09 -9.65
N SER A 27 -21.09 -24.75 -9.04
CA SER A 27 -21.03 -26.21 -8.84
C SER A 27 -20.13 -26.56 -7.67
N LEU A 28 -20.28 -27.75 -7.09
CA LEU A 28 -19.49 -28.19 -5.92
C LEU A 28 -18.03 -28.53 -6.25
N LEU A 29 -17.75 -29.00 -7.47
CA LEU A 29 -16.42 -29.48 -7.87
C LEU A 29 -15.78 -28.65 -8.99
N GLY A 30 -16.53 -27.74 -9.61
CA GLY A 30 -16.02 -26.84 -10.64
C GLY A 30 -15.46 -25.55 -10.06
N SER A 31 -14.60 -24.88 -10.82
CA SER A 31 -13.98 -23.60 -10.44
C SER A 31 -14.85 -22.37 -10.71
N LYS A 32 -16.01 -22.54 -11.36
CA LYS A 32 -16.88 -21.43 -11.74
C LYS A 32 -17.66 -20.92 -10.53
N SER A 33 -17.59 -19.62 -10.28
CA SER A 33 -18.44 -18.90 -9.33
C SER A 33 -18.91 -17.56 -9.91
N TYR A 34 -19.86 -16.92 -9.23
CA TYR A 34 -20.36 -15.58 -9.53
C TYR A 34 -20.17 -14.68 -8.31
N SER A 35 -19.69 -13.46 -8.52
CA SER A 35 -19.48 -12.45 -7.45
C SER A 35 -20.76 -12.27 -6.62
N ALA A 36 -20.60 -12.09 -5.31
CA ALA A 36 -21.69 -11.70 -4.42
C ALA A 36 -22.17 -10.26 -4.70
N PHE A 37 -21.39 -9.46 -5.42
CA PHE A 37 -21.70 -8.08 -5.79
C PHE A 37 -22.06 -7.97 -7.28
N SER A 38 -22.66 -6.84 -7.67
CA SER A 38 -22.92 -6.55 -9.08
C SER A 38 -22.79 -5.06 -9.40
N GLY A 39 -22.61 -4.74 -10.69
CA GLY A 39 -22.61 -3.37 -11.20
C GLY A 39 -21.64 -2.45 -10.47
N VAL A 40 -22.13 -1.29 -10.04
CA VAL A 40 -21.31 -0.25 -9.40
C VAL A 40 -20.74 -0.69 -8.04
N GLN A 41 -21.47 -1.53 -7.28
CA GLN A 41 -20.99 -2.04 -6.00
C GLN A 41 -19.87 -3.07 -6.17
N ASP A 42 -19.97 -3.90 -7.22
CA ASP A 42 -18.89 -4.83 -7.59
C ASP A 42 -17.66 -4.04 -8.05
N ALA A 43 -17.84 -3.03 -8.89
CA ALA A 43 -16.74 -2.15 -9.32
C ALA A 43 -16.05 -1.45 -8.13
N LEU A 44 -16.82 -0.92 -7.18
CA LEU A 44 -16.27 -0.27 -5.98
C LEU A 44 -15.50 -1.26 -5.10
N THR A 45 -16.08 -2.44 -4.84
CA THR A 45 -15.42 -3.49 -4.03
C THR A 45 -14.16 -3.98 -4.71
N GLN A 46 -14.21 -4.17 -6.04
CA GLN A 46 -13.10 -4.59 -6.88
C GLN A 46 -11.93 -3.60 -6.84
N TRP A 47 -12.19 -2.29 -6.88
CA TRP A 47 -11.11 -1.30 -6.85
C TRP A 47 -10.69 -0.89 -5.44
N TRP A 48 -11.58 -1.02 -4.45
CA TRP A 48 -11.18 -1.03 -3.06
C TRP A 48 -10.19 -2.17 -2.80
N TYR A 49 -10.47 -3.39 -3.30
CA TYR A 49 -9.52 -4.49 -3.29
C TYR A 49 -8.26 -4.19 -4.10
N GLY A 50 -8.39 -3.88 -5.38
CA GLY A 50 -7.27 -3.79 -6.32
C GLY A 50 -6.26 -2.70 -5.94
N HIS A 51 -6.74 -1.52 -5.54
CA HIS A 51 -5.86 -0.45 -5.10
C HIS A 51 -5.14 -0.81 -3.80
N ASN A 52 -5.86 -1.33 -2.81
CA ASN A 52 -5.26 -1.71 -1.54
C ASN A 52 -4.44 -3.00 -1.61
N ALA A 53 -4.63 -3.84 -2.64
CA ALA A 53 -3.70 -4.93 -2.94
C ALA A 53 -2.32 -4.33 -3.27
N VAL A 54 -2.24 -3.35 -4.18
CA VAL A 54 -0.99 -2.62 -4.42
C VAL A 54 -0.54 -1.89 -3.15
N GLY A 55 -1.43 -1.19 -2.46
CA GLY A 55 -1.11 -0.40 -1.27
C GLY A 55 -0.55 -1.17 -0.09
N PHE A 56 -1.07 -2.35 0.19
CA PHE A 56 -0.66 -3.12 1.35
C PHE A 56 0.31 -4.23 0.96
N PHE A 57 0.08 -4.95 -0.13
CA PHE A 57 0.98 -6.02 -0.59
C PHE A 57 2.27 -5.44 -1.18
N LEU A 58 2.17 -4.50 -2.12
CA LEU A 58 3.31 -3.97 -2.87
C LEU A 58 3.91 -2.70 -2.28
N THR A 59 3.16 -1.91 -1.51
CA THR A 59 3.71 -0.72 -0.83
C THR A 59 4.01 -1.00 0.63
N ALA A 60 3.03 -1.32 1.48
CA ALA A 60 3.28 -1.53 2.92
C ALA A 60 4.24 -2.71 3.17
N GLY A 61 4.05 -3.85 2.52
CA GLY A 61 4.96 -5.00 2.62
C GLY A 61 6.40 -4.66 2.25
N PHE A 62 6.60 -3.91 1.15
CA PHE A 62 7.93 -3.47 0.71
C PHE A 62 8.51 -2.34 1.56
N LEU A 63 7.68 -1.46 2.13
CA LEU A 63 8.13 -0.50 3.15
C LEU A 63 8.63 -1.23 4.41
N GLY A 64 7.98 -2.34 4.80
CA GLY A 64 8.49 -3.23 5.84
C GLY A 64 9.90 -3.74 5.54
N MET A 65 10.14 -4.19 4.30
CA MET A 65 11.47 -4.59 3.83
C MET A 65 12.46 -3.43 3.87
N MET A 66 12.10 -2.27 3.31
CA MET A 66 12.93 -1.07 3.31
C MET A 66 13.36 -0.67 4.72
N TYR A 67 12.42 -0.66 5.68
CA TYR A 67 12.68 -0.30 7.07
C TYR A 67 13.61 -1.26 7.82
N TYR A 68 13.83 -2.46 7.29
CA TYR A 68 14.81 -3.39 7.83
C TYR A 68 16.12 -3.36 7.02
N PHE A 69 16.05 -3.55 5.70
CA PHE A 69 17.23 -3.77 4.87
C PHE A 69 18.04 -2.51 4.58
N VAL A 70 17.39 -1.34 4.39
CA VAL A 70 18.12 -0.08 4.16
C VAL A 70 19.03 0.28 5.34
N PRO A 71 18.54 0.44 6.59
CA PRO A 71 19.43 0.77 7.71
C PRO A 71 20.45 -0.34 7.99
N LYS A 72 20.08 -1.61 7.78
CA LYS A 72 20.98 -2.76 7.98
C LYS A 72 22.16 -2.73 7.02
N GLN A 73 21.92 -2.55 5.73
CA GLN A 73 22.97 -2.52 4.71
C GLN A 73 23.77 -1.22 4.78
N ALA A 74 23.09 -0.10 5.05
CA ALA A 74 23.76 1.19 5.22
C ALA A 74 24.63 1.22 6.47
N ASN A 75 24.36 0.36 7.45
CA ASN A 75 24.91 0.42 8.81
C ASN A 75 24.68 1.80 9.44
N ARG A 76 23.45 2.29 9.31
CA ARG A 76 23.02 3.62 9.77
C ARG A 76 21.73 3.49 10.56
N PRO A 77 21.52 4.31 11.61
CA PRO A 77 20.22 4.38 12.25
C PRO A 77 19.19 4.96 11.27
N VAL A 78 17.94 4.53 11.40
CA VAL A 78 16.81 5.13 10.66
C VAL A 78 16.77 6.63 10.91
N TYR A 79 16.61 7.41 9.85
CA TYR A 79 16.69 8.87 9.89
C TYR A 79 15.74 9.52 10.89
N SER A 80 14.43 9.26 10.81
CA SER A 80 13.43 9.92 11.66
C SER A 80 12.34 8.97 12.13
N TYR A 81 12.35 8.67 13.43
CA TYR A 81 11.29 7.90 14.08
C TYR A 81 9.94 8.64 14.10
N ARG A 82 9.94 9.98 14.24
CA ARG A 82 8.70 10.77 14.18
C ARG A 82 8.05 10.69 12.80
N LEU A 83 8.87 10.76 11.76
CA LEU A 83 8.40 10.56 10.38
C LEU A 83 7.86 9.14 10.20
N SER A 84 8.53 8.12 10.77
CA SER A 84 8.03 6.74 10.80
C SER A 84 6.63 6.60 11.40
N ILE A 85 6.30 7.35 12.46
CA ILE A 85 4.96 7.33 13.05
C ILE A 85 3.96 8.02 12.13
N ILE A 86 4.24 9.27 11.73
CA ILE A 86 3.29 10.09 10.96
C ILE A 86 2.97 9.42 9.62
N HIS A 87 4.00 9.01 8.88
CA HIS A 87 3.78 8.42 7.56
C HIS A 87 3.12 7.04 7.66
N PHE A 88 3.41 6.25 8.70
CA PHE A 88 2.77 4.95 8.90
C PHE A 88 1.26 5.10 9.13
N TRP A 89 0.85 5.93 10.09
CA TRP A 89 -0.58 6.09 10.39
C TRP A 89 -1.34 6.79 9.27
N ALA A 90 -0.72 7.80 8.64
CA ALA A 90 -1.34 8.47 7.51
C ALA A 90 -1.47 7.53 6.29
N ILE A 91 -0.43 6.75 5.94
CA ILE A 91 -0.49 5.88 4.76
C ILE A 91 -1.54 4.78 4.94
N ILE A 92 -1.54 4.06 6.07
CA ILE A 92 -2.48 2.94 6.27
C ILE A 92 -3.94 3.40 6.40
N PHE A 93 -4.18 4.61 6.90
CA PHE A 93 -5.53 5.17 6.95
C PHE A 93 -5.99 5.66 5.58
N LEU A 94 -5.18 6.46 4.89
CA LEU A 94 -5.58 7.11 3.63
C LEU A 94 -5.71 6.12 2.47
N TYR A 95 -4.84 5.10 2.40
CA TYR A 95 -4.82 4.16 1.27
C TYR A 95 -6.17 3.46 1.04
N ILE A 96 -6.88 3.14 2.13
CA ILE A 96 -8.17 2.44 2.09
C ILE A 96 -9.20 3.19 1.22
N TRP A 97 -9.12 4.51 1.17
CA TRP A 97 -10.07 5.39 0.49
C TRP A 97 -9.78 5.61 -0.99
N ALA A 98 -8.59 5.25 -1.48
CA ALA A 98 -8.15 5.62 -2.81
C ALA A 98 -8.71 4.72 -3.94
N GLY A 99 -9.44 3.65 -3.61
CA GLY A 99 -10.07 2.75 -4.60
C GLY A 99 -10.87 3.45 -5.72
N PRO A 100 -11.77 4.40 -5.42
CA PRO A 100 -12.58 5.08 -6.42
C PRO A 100 -11.80 5.88 -7.47
N HIS A 101 -10.50 6.14 -7.30
CA HIS A 101 -9.71 6.83 -8.32
C HIS A 101 -9.55 6.03 -9.64
N HIS A 102 -9.87 4.73 -9.61
CA HIS A 102 -9.93 3.86 -10.79
C HIS A 102 -11.28 3.97 -11.52
N LEU A 103 -12.24 4.69 -10.94
CA LEU A 103 -13.64 4.74 -11.36
C LEU A 103 -14.09 6.17 -11.69
N HIS A 104 -13.16 7.04 -12.07
CA HIS A 104 -13.47 8.40 -12.51
C HIS A 104 -14.30 8.41 -13.80
N TYR A 105 -15.34 9.24 -13.81
CA TYR A 105 -16.29 9.40 -14.92
C TYR A 105 -16.94 8.06 -15.34
N THR A 106 -17.23 7.21 -14.36
CA THR A 106 -17.95 5.95 -14.56
C THR A 106 -19.38 6.05 -13.97
N ALA A 107 -20.10 4.93 -13.93
CA ALA A 107 -21.40 4.84 -13.26
C ALA A 107 -21.32 4.92 -11.71
N LEU A 108 -20.12 4.93 -11.12
CA LEU A 108 -19.95 5.15 -9.68
C LEU A 108 -20.46 6.55 -9.29
N PRO A 109 -21.20 6.73 -8.18
CA PRO A 109 -21.66 8.05 -7.76
C PRO A 109 -20.52 9.05 -7.59
N ASP A 110 -20.75 10.29 -8.03
CA ASP A 110 -19.73 11.35 -8.03
C ASP A 110 -19.10 11.57 -6.64
N TRP A 111 -19.89 11.50 -5.56
CA TRP A 111 -19.36 11.67 -4.21
C TRP A 111 -18.27 10.65 -3.86
N ALA A 112 -18.41 9.40 -4.33
CA ALA A 112 -17.44 8.35 -4.06
C ALA A 112 -16.18 8.56 -4.92
N GLN A 113 -16.35 8.99 -6.17
CA GLN A 113 -15.23 9.36 -7.03
C GLN A 113 -14.43 10.53 -6.44
N THR A 114 -15.11 11.60 -6.00
CA THR A 114 -14.47 12.77 -5.37
C THR A 114 -13.73 12.37 -4.10
N LEU A 115 -14.29 11.46 -3.28
CA LEU A 115 -13.62 10.94 -2.11
C LEU A 115 -12.30 10.23 -2.48
N GLY A 116 -12.34 9.33 -3.48
CA GLY A 116 -11.14 8.66 -3.97
C GLY A 116 -10.09 9.65 -4.48
N MET A 117 -10.49 10.66 -5.26
CA MET A 117 -9.58 11.70 -5.76
C MET A 117 -8.90 12.45 -4.60
N VAL A 118 -9.67 12.97 -3.65
CA VAL A 118 -9.15 13.80 -2.56
C VAL A 118 -8.18 12.99 -1.70
N PHE A 119 -8.55 11.77 -1.31
CA PHE A 119 -7.69 10.91 -0.51
C PHE A 119 -6.44 10.46 -1.27
N SER A 120 -6.52 10.20 -2.59
CA SER A 120 -5.34 9.91 -3.42
C SER A 120 -4.38 11.09 -3.50
N ILE A 121 -4.87 12.34 -3.57
CA ILE A 121 -4.01 13.53 -3.53
C ILE A 121 -3.34 13.64 -2.15
N MET A 122 -4.09 13.47 -1.07
CA MET A 122 -3.53 13.52 0.29
C MET A 122 -2.50 12.41 0.54
N LEU A 123 -2.70 11.22 -0.06
CA LEU A 123 -1.84 10.05 0.06
C LEU A 123 -0.40 10.28 -0.45
N TRP A 124 -0.20 11.28 -1.31
CA TRP A 124 1.11 11.65 -1.84
C TRP A 124 2.14 11.92 -0.72
N MET A 125 1.79 12.77 0.25
CA MET A 125 2.70 13.19 1.32
C MET A 125 3.21 12.03 2.20
N PRO A 126 2.35 11.16 2.77
CA PRO A 126 2.84 10.05 3.58
C PRO A 126 3.54 8.96 2.76
N SER A 127 3.20 8.80 1.47
CA SER A 127 3.94 7.91 0.57
C SER A 127 5.39 8.38 0.41
N TRP A 128 5.59 9.67 0.14
CA TRP A 128 6.93 10.28 0.08
C TRP A 128 7.63 10.28 1.45
N GLY A 129 6.88 10.33 2.56
CA GLY A 129 7.44 10.15 3.89
C GLY A 129 8.24 8.86 4.05
N GLY A 130 7.83 7.76 3.41
CA GLY A 130 8.59 6.50 3.38
C GLY A 130 9.91 6.64 2.60
N MET A 131 9.84 7.18 1.39
CA MET A 131 11.01 7.45 0.54
C MET A 131 12.02 8.36 1.24
N ILE A 132 11.56 9.49 1.82
CA ILE A 132 12.42 10.42 2.55
C ILE A 132 13.12 9.73 3.71
N ASN A 133 12.40 8.92 4.50
CA ASN A 133 12.98 8.22 5.63
C ASN A 133 14.02 7.16 5.19
N GLY A 134 13.77 6.47 4.08
CA GLY A 134 14.71 5.54 3.46
C GLY A 134 15.98 6.23 2.93
N LEU A 135 15.82 7.24 2.07
CA LEU A 135 16.93 7.96 1.46
C LEU A 135 17.77 8.72 2.47
N MET A 136 17.15 9.43 3.42
CA MET A 136 17.88 10.19 4.43
C MET A 136 18.58 9.28 5.46
N THR A 137 18.21 8.00 5.55
CA THR A 137 18.99 7.01 6.32
C THR A 137 20.38 6.81 5.71
N LEU A 138 20.56 7.05 4.41
CA LEU A 138 21.86 7.03 3.74
C LEU A 138 22.70 8.30 3.94
N SER A 139 22.19 9.34 4.62
CA SER A 139 22.97 10.54 4.90
C SER A 139 24.26 10.21 5.66
N GLY A 140 25.40 10.49 5.02
CA GLY A 140 26.74 10.14 5.48
C GLY A 140 27.30 8.80 4.96
N ALA A 141 26.54 8.07 4.15
CA ALA A 141 26.91 6.77 3.56
C ALA A 141 26.65 6.71 2.04
N TRP A 142 26.51 7.87 1.38
CA TRP A 142 26.24 7.97 -0.07
C TRP A 142 27.38 7.42 -0.93
N ASP A 143 28.61 7.39 -0.41
CA ASP A 143 29.76 6.75 -1.04
C ASP A 143 29.52 5.25 -1.30
N LYS A 144 28.71 4.59 -0.47
CA LYS A 144 28.31 3.18 -0.67
C LYS A 144 27.52 2.96 -1.94
N LEU A 145 26.87 3.98 -2.52
CA LEU A 145 26.26 3.84 -3.84
C LEU A 145 27.29 3.50 -4.91
N ARG A 146 28.59 3.81 -4.72
CA ARG A 146 29.63 3.47 -5.69
C ARG A 146 30.22 2.10 -5.46
N THR A 147 30.10 1.53 -4.25
CA THR A 147 30.82 0.31 -3.87
C THR A 147 29.91 -0.88 -3.54
N ASP A 148 28.64 -0.64 -3.18
CA ASP A 148 27.70 -1.66 -2.75
C ASP A 148 26.48 -1.73 -3.71
N PRO A 149 26.38 -2.78 -4.55
CA PRO A 149 25.27 -2.92 -5.47
C PRO A 149 23.94 -3.24 -4.78
N ILE A 150 23.95 -3.77 -3.54
CA ILE A 150 22.72 -4.03 -2.77
C ILE A 150 22.11 -2.69 -2.35
N ILE A 151 22.93 -1.74 -1.87
CA ILE A 151 22.46 -0.38 -1.59
C ILE A 151 21.88 0.26 -2.85
N ARG A 152 22.54 0.14 -4.01
CA ARG A 152 22.02 0.69 -5.28
C ARG A 152 20.66 0.12 -5.69
N MET A 153 20.36 -1.13 -5.34
CA MET A 153 19.06 -1.72 -5.64
C MET A 153 17.95 -1.20 -4.72
N MET A 154 18.30 -0.75 -3.50
CA MET A 154 17.33 -0.34 -2.49
C MET A 154 16.89 1.13 -2.56
N VAL A 155 17.58 1.97 -3.35
CA VAL A 155 17.36 3.43 -3.43
C VAL A 155 17.38 3.97 -4.84
#